data_AF-A0A0A9F131-F1
#
_entry.id   AF-A0A0A9F131-F1
#
_cell.length_a   1.000
_cell.length_b   1.000
_cell.length_c   1.000
_cell.angle_alpha   90.00
_cell.angle_beta   90.00
_cell.angle_gamma   90.00
#
_symmetry.space_group_name_H-M   'P 1'
#
loop_
_entity.id
_entity.type
_entity.pdbx_description
1 polymer ?
#
loop_
_entity_poly.entity_id
_entity_poly.type
_entity_poly.pdbx_seq_one_letter_code
_entity_poly.pdbx_strand_id
1 'polypeptide(L)'
;MRMMARNSMSEKLAEDIDSAVKRLSDEAYEIALSHIRSNREAIDKIVEVLIEKETLSGDEFRAILSEFVVIPVENRVPPATPAALPA
;
A
#
# COMPACT_ATOMS: atom_id res chain seq x y z
N MET A 1 -3.42 -31.52 30.64
CA MET A 1 -2.22 -30.75 30.26
C MET A 1 -2.07 -30.87 28.75
N ARG A 2 -2.56 -29.89 27.95
CA ARG A 2 -2.41 -29.93 26.49
C ARG A 2 -0.95 -29.66 26.17
N MET A 3 -0.21 -30.71 25.85
CA MET A 3 1.14 -30.61 25.29
C MET A 3 1.02 -29.74 24.04
N MET A 4 1.56 -28.53 24.12
CA MET A 4 1.75 -27.67 22.96
C MET A 4 2.55 -28.49 21.95
N ALA A 5 1.92 -28.82 20.82
CA ALA A 5 2.64 -29.21 19.62
C ALA A 5 3.46 -27.98 19.22
N ARG A 6 4.65 -27.88 19.80
CA ARG A 6 5.66 -26.92 19.39
C ARG A 6 5.94 -27.27 17.94
N ASN A 7 5.42 -26.44 17.05
CA ASN A 7 5.77 -26.36 15.65
C ASN A 7 7.26 -26.68 15.50
N SER A 8 7.60 -27.89 15.06
CA SER A 8 8.98 -28.31 14.85
C SER A 8 9.44 -27.74 13.52
N MET A 9 9.49 -26.42 13.45
CA MET A 9 10.03 -25.67 12.33
C MET A 9 11.55 -25.72 12.44
N SER A 10 12.20 -26.29 11.42
CA SER A 10 13.66 -26.30 11.34
C SER A 10 14.18 -24.88 11.22
N GLU A 11 15.36 -24.60 11.78
CA GLU A 11 16.03 -23.30 11.66
C GLU A 11 16.18 -22.86 10.19
N LYS A 12 16.53 -23.79 9.31
CA LYS A 12 16.60 -23.54 7.85
C LYS A 12 15.27 -23.06 7.26
N LEU A 13 14.17 -23.69 7.64
CA LEU A 13 12.83 -23.28 7.18
C LEU A 13 12.46 -21.88 7.70
N ALA A 14 12.88 -21.53 8.92
CA ALA A 14 12.73 -20.17 9.44
C ALA A 14 13.53 -19.15 8.65
N GLU A 15 14.80 -19.45 8.39
CA GLU A 15 15.67 -18.60 7.57
C GLU A 15 15.13 -18.41 6.14
N ASP A 16 14.63 -19.49 5.52
CA ASP A 16 14.02 -19.45 4.19
C ASP A 16 12.77 -18.55 4.17
N ILE A 17 11.94 -18.61 5.23
CA ILE A 17 10.75 -17.77 5.38
C ILE A 17 11.14 -16.31 5.58
N ASP A 18 12.07 -16.01 6.48
CA ASP A 18 12.53 -14.63 6.73
C ASP A 18 13.14 -14.01 5.47
N SER A 19 13.92 -14.79 4.72
CA SER A 19 14.48 -14.38 3.44
C SER A 19 13.41 -14.09 2.38
N ALA A 20 12.34 -14.89 2.34
CA ALA A 20 11.22 -14.66 1.44
C ALA A 20 10.42 -13.40 1.83
N VAL A 21 10.17 -13.19 3.12
CA VAL A 21 9.49 -11.98 3.63
C VAL A 21 10.28 -10.74 3.30
N LYS A 22 11.60 -10.76 3.51
CA LYS A 22 12.49 -9.65 3.15
C LYS A 22 12.41 -9.36 1.66
N ARG A 23 12.55 -10.38 0.81
CA ARG A 23 12.49 -10.22 -0.65
C ARG A 23 11.16 -9.58 -1.10
N LEU A 24 10.03 -10.08 -0.61
CA LEU A 24 8.71 -9.52 -0.94
C LEU A 24 8.58 -8.06 -0.51
N SER A 25 9.10 -7.73 0.67
CA SER A 25 9.07 -6.36 1.20
C SER A 25 9.95 -5.42 0.37
N ASP A 26 11.15 -5.87 0.00
CA ASP A 26 12.08 -5.11 -0.85
C ASP A 26 11.48 -4.86 -2.25
N GLU A 27 10.87 -5.89 -2.85
CA GLU A 27 10.20 -5.78 -4.16
C GLU A 27 9.04 -4.78 -4.10
N ALA A 28 8.18 -4.87 -3.07
CA ALA A 28 7.07 -3.94 -2.88
C ALA A 28 7.57 -2.50 -2.65
N TYR A 29 8.66 -2.33 -1.91
CA TYR A 29 9.28 -1.03 -1.68
C TYR A 29 9.76 -0.40 -2.99
N GLU A 30 10.48 -1.13 -3.83
CA GLU A 30 10.97 -0.62 -5.11
C GLU A 30 9.83 -0.28 -6.07
N ILE A 31 8.75 -1.08 -6.08
CA ILE A 31 7.54 -0.78 -6.85
C ILE A 31 6.91 0.55 -6.37
N ALA A 32 6.73 0.72 -5.06
CA ALA A 32 6.17 1.94 -4.49
C ALA A 32 7.05 3.17 -4.79
N LEU A 33 8.37 3.04 -4.63
CA LEU A 33 9.32 4.09 -4.93
C LEU A 33 9.31 4.47 -6.42
N SER A 34 9.20 3.49 -7.30
CA SER A 34 9.04 3.69 -8.75
C SER A 34 7.76 4.46 -9.07
N HIS A 35 6.63 4.10 -8.44
CA HIS A 35 5.38 4.85 -8.60
C HIS A 35 5.51 6.29 -8.12
N ILE A 36 6.12 6.53 -6.96
CA ILE A 36 6.33 7.88 -6.43
C ILE A 36 7.20 8.72 -7.38
N ARG A 37 8.32 8.14 -7.84
CA ARG A 37 9.25 8.83 -8.74
C ARG A 37 8.62 9.14 -10.09
N SER A 38 7.89 8.19 -10.66
CA SER A 38 7.25 8.34 -11.98
C SER A 38 6.09 9.34 -11.96
N ASN A 39 5.51 9.60 -10.79
CA ASN A 39 4.38 10.51 -10.60
C ASN A 39 4.77 11.74 -9.75
N ARG A 40 6.06 12.14 -9.78
CA ARG A 40 6.57 13.16 -8.86
C ARG A 40 5.81 14.48 -8.95
N GLU A 41 5.51 14.94 -10.15
CA GLU A 41 4.76 16.17 -10.39
C GLU A 41 3.34 16.11 -9.80
N ALA A 42 2.65 14.97 -9.99
CA ALA A 42 1.34 14.74 -9.40
C ALA A 42 1.39 14.77 -7.86
N ILE A 43 2.41 14.14 -7.27
CA ILE A 43 2.60 14.12 -5.81
C ILE A 43 2.88 15.52 -5.28
N ASP A 44 3.75 16.28 -5.93
CA ASP A 44 4.05 17.66 -5.53
C ASP A 44 2.76 18.50 -5.54
N LYS A 45 1.90 18.33 -6.56
CA LYS A 45 0.61 19.03 -6.61
C LYS A 45 -0.36 18.60 -5.51
N ILE A 46 -0.46 17.29 -5.24
CA ILE A 46 -1.33 16.76 -4.19
C ILE A 46 -0.88 17.25 -2.81
N VAL A 47 0.44 17.30 -2.58
CA VAL A 47 1.02 17.80 -1.32
C VAL A 47 0.75 19.28 -1.14
N GLU A 48 0.87 20.10 -2.20
CA GLU A 48 0.49 21.53 -2.15
C GLU A 48 -0.96 21.71 -1.68
N VAL A 49 -1.89 20.95 -2.26
CA VAL A 49 -3.31 20.99 -1.85
C VAL A 49 -3.50 20.52 -0.42
N LEU A 50 -2.79 19.48 0.02
CA LEU A 50 -2.86 18.98 1.40
C LEU A 50 -2.27 19.96 2.42
N ILE A 51 -1.25 20.75 2.06
CA ILE A 51 -0.72 21.81 2.93
C ILE A 51 -1.79 22.88 3.18
N GLU A 52 -2.62 23.20 2.18
CA GLU A 52 -3.67 24.21 2.31
C GLU A 52 -4.94 23.69 3.00
N LYS A 53 -5.39 22.48 2.65
CA LYS A 53 -6.68 21.93 3.08
C LYS A 53 -6.59 20.94 4.23
N GLU A 54 -5.40 20.45 4.56
CA GLU A 54 -5.09 19.37 5.52
C GLU A 54 -5.68 17.99 5.20
N THR A 55 -6.78 17.94 4.45
CA THR A 55 -7.52 16.73 4.09
C THR A 55 -7.97 16.79 2.63
N LEU A 56 -8.04 15.61 2.00
CA LEU A 56 -8.44 15.43 0.62
C LEU A 56 -9.30 14.17 0.53
N SER A 57 -10.46 14.26 -0.12
CA SER A 57 -11.27 13.07 -0.38
C SER A 57 -10.60 12.17 -1.44
N GLY A 58 -10.96 10.89 -1.46
CA GLY A 58 -10.43 9.97 -2.48
C GLY A 58 -10.80 10.36 -3.91
N ASP A 59 -11.96 11.00 -4.11
CA ASP A 59 -12.39 11.47 -5.43
C ASP A 59 -11.59 12.70 -5.87
N GLU A 60 -11.35 13.66 -4.97
CA GLU A 60 -10.46 14.80 -5.25
C GLU A 60 -9.02 14.35 -5.55
N PHE A 61 -8.51 13.36 -4.80
CA PHE A 61 -7.21 12.75 -5.07
C PHE A 61 -7.13 12.17 -6.48
N ARG A 62 -8.11 11.34 -6.86
CA ARG A 62 -8.16 10.73 -8.19
C ARG A 62 -8.34 11.76 -9.29
N ALA A 63 -9.11 12.82 -9.05
CA ALA A 63 -9.28 13.91 -10.00
C ALA A 63 -7.93 14.57 -10.32
N ILE A 64 -7.18 14.99 -9.29
CA ILE A 64 -5.85 15.60 -9.46
C ILE A 64 -4.88 14.61 -10.12
N LEU A 65 -4.81 13.37 -9.63
CA LEU A 65 -3.89 12.37 -10.17
C LEU A 65 -4.17 12.05 -11.66
N SER A 66 -5.44 12.08 -12.07
CA SER A 66 -5.85 11.80 -13.46
C SER A 66 -5.39 12.84 -14.47
N GLU A 67 -4.98 14.02 -14.02
CA GLU A 67 -4.39 15.07 -14.86
C GLU A 67 -2.97 14.69 -15.31
N PHE A 68 -2.28 13.84 -14.54
CA PHE A 68 -0.89 13.46 -14.79
C PHE A 68 -0.75 12.04 -15.35
N VAL A 69 -1.61 11.12 -14.93
CA VAL A 69 -1.54 9.71 -15.33
C VAL A 69 -2.90 9.04 -15.52
N VAL A 70 -2.93 8.05 -16.39
CA VAL A 70 -4.10 7.19 -16.56
C VAL A 70 -4.21 6.25 -15.37
N ILE A 71 -5.23 6.48 -14.55
CA ILE A 71 -5.53 5.61 -13.40
C ILE A 71 -6.11 4.29 -13.92
N PRO A 72 -5.59 3.11 -13.52
CA PRO A 72 -6.16 1.81 -13.87
C PRO A 72 -7.62 1.67 -13.42
N VAL A 73 -8.44 0.91 -14.15
CA VAL A 73 -9.89 0.82 -13.89
C VAL A 73 -10.17 0.28 -12.49
N GLU A 74 -9.35 -0.66 -12.03
CA GLU A 74 -9.41 -1.28 -10.70
C GLU A 74 -9.26 -0.25 -9.57
N ASN A 75 -8.55 0.86 -9.85
CA ASN A 75 -8.27 1.92 -8.90
C ASN A 75 -9.22 3.13 -9.03
N ARG A 76 -10.21 3.08 -9.94
CA ARG A 76 -11.19 4.18 -10.15
C ARG A 76 -12.42 4.06 -9.26
N VAL A 77 -12.72 2.88 -8.74
CA VAL A 77 -13.89 2.64 -7.89
C VAL A 77 -13.44 2.67 -6.42
N PRO A 78 -14.04 3.51 -5.55
CA PRO A 78 -13.75 3.42 -4.13
C PRO A 78 -14.13 2.03 -3.61
N PRO A 79 -13.34 1.40 -2.72
CA PRO A 79 -13.75 0.16 -2.07
C PRO A 79 -15.12 0.42 -1.42
N ALA A 80 -16.11 -0.39 -1.77
CA ALA A 80 -17.49 -0.22 -1.32
C ALA A 80 -17.57 -0.31 0.20
N THR A 81 -17.61 0.85 0.87
CA THR A 81 -17.90 1.08 2.30
C THR A 81 -16.93 0.39 3.29
N PRO A 82 -16.48 1.07 4.36
CA PRO A 82 -15.78 0.37 5.44
C PRO A 82 -16.73 -0.68 6.00
N ALA A 83 -16.26 -1.92 6.11
CA ALA A 83 -16.94 -2.93 6.92
C ALA A 83 -17.28 -2.28 8.27
N ALA A 84 -18.58 -2.14 8.57
CA ALA A 84 -19.02 -1.77 9.89
C ALA A 84 -18.36 -2.76 10.86
N LEU A 85 -17.42 -2.27 11.67
CA LEU A 85 -16.87 -3.05 12.77
C LEU A 85 -18.07 -3.44 13.66
N PRO A 86 -18.38 -4.74 13.82
CA PRO A 86 -19.34 -5.13 14.84
C PRO A 86 -18.76 -4.73 16.20
N ALA A 87 -19.59 -4.04 16.99
CA ALA A 87 -19.30 -3.59 18.35
C ALA A 87 -18.96 -4.75 19.30
#